data_AF-X1T9C8-F1
#
_entry.id   AF-X1T9C8-F1
#
_cell.length_a   1.000
_cell.length_b   1.000
_cell.length_c   1.000
_cell.angle_alpha   90.00
_cell.angle_beta   90.00
_cell.angle_gamma   90.00
#
_symmetry.space_group_name_H-M   'P 1'
#
loop_
_entity.id
_entity.type
_entity.pdbx_description
1 polymer ?
#
loop_
_entity_poly.entity_id
_entity_poly.type
_entity_poly.pdbx_seq_one_letter_code
_entity_poly.pdbx_strand_id
1 'polypeptide(L)'
;RVELNNKYNDYLNEQENLTTLIKQTKEQEINDLDQRIRGFETTAQQELQRKEAELFQPIYEKASNAVQEVGKENKFTYIFDLAARPLIYFSEDSENILPLVKKKLGIE
;
A
#
# COMPACT_ATOMS: atom_id res chain seq x y z
N ARG A 1 -13.09 -4.15 -17.24
CA ARG A 1 -13.31 -2.92 -18.03
C ARG A 1 -13.60 -3.22 -19.52
N VAL A 2 -12.80 -4.03 -20.22
CA VAL A 2 -13.09 -4.42 -21.63
C VAL A 2 -14.47 -5.07 -21.77
N GLU A 3 -14.81 -6.02 -20.90
CA GLU A 3 -16.13 -6.67 -20.91
C GLU A 3 -17.30 -5.70 -20.67
N LEU A 4 -17.17 -4.78 -19.70
CA LEU A 4 -18.19 -3.75 -19.42
C LEU A 4 -18.40 -2.84 -20.63
N ASN A 5 -17.33 -2.38 -21.27
CA ASN A 5 -17.40 -1.55 -22.46
C ASN A 5 -18.08 -2.30 -23.63
N ASN A 6 -17.75 -3.58 -23.82
CA ASN A 6 -18.38 -4.40 -24.86
C ASN A 6 -19.88 -4.55 -24.59
N LYS A 7 -20.27 -4.95 -23.37
CA LYS A 7 -21.70 -5.09 -22.99
C LYS A 7 -22.47 -3.77 -23.14
N TYR A 8 -21.84 -2.65 -22.79
CA TYR A 8 -22.45 -1.33 -22.94
C TYR A 8 -22.61 -0.94 -24.42
N ASN A 9 -21.60 -1.16 -25.25
CA ASN A 9 -21.66 -0.89 -26.68
C ASN A 9 -22.70 -1.78 -27.40
N ASP A 10 -22.74 -3.07 -27.05
CA ASP A 10 -23.73 -4.02 -27.57
C ASP A 10 -25.15 -3.58 -27.20
N TYR A 11 -25.37 -3.13 -25.96
CA TYR A 11 -26.65 -2.57 -25.52
C TYR A 11 -27.03 -1.34 -26.36
N LEU A 12 -26.11 -0.39 -26.55
CA LEU A 12 -26.37 0.82 -27.33
C LEU A 12 -26.75 0.54 -28.78
N ASN A 13 -26.13 -0.47 -29.40
CA ASN A 13 -26.38 -0.85 -30.80
C ASN A 13 -27.70 -1.61 -30.98
N GLU A 14 -28.13 -2.38 -29.97
CA GLU A 14 -29.31 -3.25 -30.08
C GLU A 14 -30.57 -2.64 -29.46
N GLN A 15 -30.45 -1.63 -28.58
CA GLN A 15 -31.55 -1.15 -27.74
C GLN A 15 -32.83 -0.82 -28.51
N GLU A 16 -32.77 -0.29 -29.73
CA GLU A 16 -33.99 0.08 -30.48
C GLU A 16 -34.83 -1.15 -30.87
N ASN A 17 -34.20 -2.33 -30.95
CA ASN A 17 -34.82 -3.58 -31.36
C ASN A 17 -35.20 -4.51 -30.18
N LEU A 18 -34.90 -4.10 -28.95
CA LEU A 18 -35.16 -4.91 -27.74
C LEU A 18 -36.52 -4.61 -27.12
N THR A 19 -37.15 -5.64 -26.55
CA THR A 19 -38.33 -5.46 -25.70
C THR A 19 -37.95 -4.74 -24.41
N THR A 20 -38.91 -4.05 -23.78
CA THR A 20 -38.68 -3.33 -22.51
C THR A 20 -38.10 -4.23 -21.43
N LEU A 21 -38.56 -5.48 -21.32
CA LEU A 21 -38.05 -6.44 -20.35
C LEU A 21 -36.57 -6.77 -20.59
N ILE A 22 -36.18 -6.99 -21.85
CA ILE A 22 -34.79 -7.32 -22.17
C ILE A 22 -33.89 -6.10 -21.93
N LYS A 23 -34.36 -4.88 -22.22
CA LYS A 23 -33.63 -3.64 -21.90
C LYS A 23 -33.33 -3.55 -20.41
N GLN A 24 -34.35 -3.66 -19.57
CA GLN A 24 -34.22 -3.57 -18.12
C GLN A 24 -33.23 -4.61 -17.59
N THR A 25 -33.28 -5.85 -18.09
CA THR A 25 -32.33 -6.89 -17.70
C THR A 25 -30.89 -6.54 -18.12
N LYS A 26 -30.67 -6.06 -19.35
CA LYS A 26 -29.33 -5.68 -19.83
C LYS A 26 -28.77 -4.48 -19.05
N GLU A 27 -29.59 -3.48 -18.78
CA GLU A 27 -29.22 -2.32 -17.96
C GLU A 27 -28.83 -2.73 -16.54
N GLN A 28 -29.61 -3.61 -15.91
CA GLN A 28 -29.30 -4.14 -14.59
C GLN A 28 -27.96 -4.90 -14.61
N GLU A 29 -27.74 -5.75 -15.60
CA GLU A 29 -26.51 -6.54 -15.71
C GLU A 29 -25.27 -5.66 -15.90
N ILE A 30 -25.38 -4.59 -16.70
CA ILE A 30 -24.31 -3.58 -16.89
C ILE A 30 -24.04 -2.84 -15.57
N ASN A 31 -25.08 -2.41 -14.87
CA ASN A 31 -24.94 -1.71 -13.59
C ASN A 31 -24.30 -2.59 -12.53
N ASP A 32 -24.73 -3.85 -12.42
CA ASP A 32 -24.18 -4.82 -11.48
C ASP A 32 -22.70 -5.11 -11.79
N LEU A 33 -22.35 -5.22 -13.08
CA LEU A 33 -20.97 -5.41 -13.50
C LEU A 33 -20.09 -4.20 -13.15
N ASP A 34 -20.56 -2.97 -13.38
CA ASP A 34 -19.83 -1.74 -13.01
C ASP A 34 -19.61 -1.67 -11.49
N GLN A 35 -20.64 -1.95 -10.69
CA GLN A 35 -20.53 -1.98 -9.23
C GLN A 35 -19.50 -3.02 -8.76
N ARG A 36 -19.52 -4.23 -9.33
CA ARG A 36 -18.54 -5.28 -9.01
C ARG A 36 -17.12 -4.88 -9.39
N ILE A 37 -16.93 -4.22 -10.53
CA ILE A 37 -15.62 -3.71 -10.96
C ILE A 37 -15.10 -2.68 -9.96
N ARG A 38 -15.91 -1.68 -9.58
CA ARG A 38 -15.51 -0.66 -8.60
C ARG A 38 -15.19 -1.27 -7.23
N GLY A 39 -16.00 -2.22 -6.79
CA GLY A 39 -15.78 -2.95 -5.53
C GLY A 39 -14.47 -3.76 -5.55
N PHE A 40 -14.20 -4.44 -6.67
CA PHE A 40 -12.94 -5.16 -6.86
C PHE A 40 -11.73 -4.22 -6.89
N GLU A 41 -11.80 -3.11 -7.62
CA GLU A 41 -10.71 -2.12 -7.68
C GLU A 41 -10.37 -1.56 -6.29
N THR A 42 -11.40 -1.21 -5.50
CA THR A 42 -11.22 -0.72 -4.12
C THR A 42 -10.59 -1.78 -3.23
N THR A 43 -11.12 -3.01 -3.26
CA THR A 43 -10.61 -4.13 -2.45
C THR A 43 -9.17 -4.47 -2.85
N ALA A 44 -8.87 -4.52 -4.14
CA ALA A 44 -7.53 -4.82 -4.62
C ALA A 44 -6.50 -3.78 -4.16
N GLN A 45 -6.86 -2.49 -4.16
CA GLN A 45 -6.00 -1.44 -3.64
C GLN A 45 -5.74 -1.59 -2.13
N GLN A 46 -6.78 -1.89 -1.35
CA GLN A 46 -6.64 -2.14 0.09
C GLN A 46 -5.78 -3.37 0.39
N GLU A 47 -6.01 -4.46 -0.35
CA GLU A 47 -5.23 -5.69 -0.22
C GLU A 47 -3.76 -5.49 -0.59
N LEU A 48 -3.47 -4.70 -1.62
CA LEU A 48 -2.10 -4.34 -1.98
C LEU A 48 -1.41 -3.57 -0.84
N GLN A 49 -2.05 -2.51 -0.32
CA GLN A 49 -1.50 -1.72 0.79
C GLN A 49 -1.29 -2.58 2.04
N ARG A 50 -2.25 -3.47 2.34
CA ARG A 50 -2.14 -4.42 3.45
C ARG A 50 -0.96 -5.36 3.27
N LYS A 51 -0.77 -5.89 2.05
CA LYS A 51 0.31 -6.82 1.78
C LYS A 51 1.68 -6.14 1.82
N GLU A 52 1.77 -4.91 1.32
CA GLU A 52 2.98 -4.08 1.47
C GLU A 52 3.32 -3.88 2.95
N ALA A 53 2.34 -3.48 3.77
CA ALA A 53 2.55 -3.32 5.21
C ALA A 53 2.97 -4.63 5.89
N GLU A 54 2.31 -5.75 5.59
CA GLU A 54 2.63 -7.09 6.12
C GLU A 54 4.07 -7.51 5.78
N LEU A 55 4.54 -7.23 4.56
CA LEU A 55 5.89 -7.57 4.12
C LEU A 55 6.96 -6.65 4.72
N PHE A 56 6.65 -5.36 4.89
CA PHE A 56 7.60 -4.40 5.46
C PHE A 56 7.66 -4.46 7.00
N GLN A 57 6.57 -4.80 7.68
CA GLN A 57 6.51 -4.89 9.14
C GLN A 57 7.67 -5.68 9.77
N PRO A 58 8.00 -6.92 9.35
CA PRO A 58 9.12 -7.67 9.94
C PRO A 58 10.48 -7.03 9.66
N ILE A 59 10.62 -6.29 8.55
CA ILE A 59 11.86 -5.57 8.22
C ILE A 59 12.03 -4.40 9.17
N TYR A 60 10.96 -3.63 9.42
CA TYR A 60 10.96 -2.53 10.39
C TYR A 60 11.23 -3.03 11.81
N GLU A 61 10.62 -4.15 12.22
CA GLU A 61 10.87 -4.75 13.53
C GLU A 61 12.32 -5.18 13.69
N LYS A 62 12.88 -5.85 12.67
CA LYS A 62 14.30 -6.25 12.69
C LYS A 62 15.23 -5.03 12.81
N ALA A 63 14.96 -3.98 12.05
CA ALA A 63 15.73 -2.74 12.12
C ALA A 63 15.58 -2.04 13.49
N SER A 64 14.36 -1.93 14.00
CA SER A 64 14.08 -1.33 15.32
C SER A 64 14.77 -2.08 16.45
N ASN A 65 14.73 -3.42 16.42
CA ASN A 65 15.41 -4.24 17.41
C ASN A 65 16.94 -4.04 17.36
N ALA A 66 17.53 -4.00 16.18
CA ALA A 66 18.96 -3.73 16.03
C ALA A 66 19.35 -2.33 16.55
N VAL A 67 18.53 -1.31 16.28
CA VAL A 67 18.71 0.04 16.83
C VAL A 67 18.65 0.03 18.36
N GLN A 68 17.68 -0.66 18.95
CA GLN A 68 17.54 -0.77 20.40
C GLN A 68 18.71 -1.51 21.05
N GLU A 69 19.20 -2.59 20.43
CA GLU A 69 20.35 -3.34 20.91
C GLU A 69 21.62 -2.48 20.88
N VAL A 70 21.89 -1.79 19.76
CA VAL A 70 23.01 -0.84 19.64
C VAL A 70 22.89 0.26 20.69
N GLY A 71 21.69 0.80 20.90
CA GLY A 71 21.41 1.79 21.94
C GLY A 71 21.78 1.32 23.34
N LYS A 72 21.36 0.10 23.70
CA LYS A 72 21.67 -0.49 25.01
C LYS A 72 23.15 -0.79 25.18
N GLU A 73 23.79 -1.38 24.18
CA GLU A 73 25.21 -1.78 24.22
C GLU A 73 26.15 -0.57 24.36
N ASN A 74 25.81 0.54 23.71
CA ASN A 74 26.59 1.77 23.71
C ASN A 74 26.10 2.81 24.72
N LYS A 75 25.06 2.47 25.51
CA LYS A 75 24.48 3.33 26.55
C LYS A 75 23.97 4.68 26.01
N PHE A 76 23.43 4.70 24.79
CA PHE A 76 22.79 5.89 24.25
C PHE A 76 21.47 6.16 24.98
N THR A 77 21.25 7.41 25.36
CA THR A 77 20.00 7.82 26.04
C THR A 77 18.86 8.01 25.04
N TYR A 78 19.16 8.57 23.87
CA TYR A 78 18.21 8.77 22.78
C TYR A 78 18.88 8.50 21.44
N ILE A 79 18.10 8.01 20.49
CA ILE A 79 18.47 7.85 19.09
C ILE A 79 17.39 8.55 18.27
N PHE A 80 17.80 9.42 17.36
CA PHE A 80 16.90 10.19 16.51
C PHE A 80 16.95 9.68 15.06
N ASP A 81 15.76 9.50 14.47
CA ASP A 81 15.63 9.26 13.04
C ASP A 81 15.55 10.60 12.29
N LEU A 82 16.65 10.95 11.62
CA LEU A 82 16.77 12.18 10.85
C LEU A 82 15.93 12.16 9.55
N ALA A 83 15.51 10.99 9.07
CA ALA A 83 14.63 10.87 7.90
C ALA A 83 13.17 11.12 8.28
N ALA A 84 12.75 10.71 9.47
CA ALA A 84 11.38 10.94 9.95
C ALA A 84 11.12 12.41 10.31
N ARG A 85 12.08 13.07 10.99
CA ARG A 85 11.95 14.49 11.37
C ARG A 85 13.31 15.20 11.37
N PRO A 86 13.43 16.36 10.72
CA PRO A 86 14.62 17.20 10.84
C PRO A 86 14.80 17.66 12.29
N LEU A 87 16.01 17.50 12.82
CA LEU A 87 16.40 18.13 14.07
C LEU A 87 16.77 19.59 13.80
N ILE A 88 16.33 20.50 14.67
CA ILE A 88 16.71 21.91 14.61
C ILE A 88 18.22 22.08 14.85
N TYR A 89 18.79 21.22 15.71
CA TYR A 89 20.21 21.19 16.03
C TYR A 89 20.62 19.80 16.53
N PHE A 90 21.83 19.37 16.18
CA PHE A 90 22.57 18.29 16.81
C PHE A 90 24.05 18.70 16.87
N SER A 91 24.74 18.36 17.96
CA SER A 91 26.17 18.70 18.12
C SER A 91 27.03 17.89 17.16
N GLU A 92 28.22 18.39 16.81
CA GLU A 92 29.25 17.59 16.14
C GLU A 92 29.70 16.39 17.00
N ASP A 93 29.51 16.46 18.32
CA ASP A 93 29.73 15.35 19.25
C ASP A 93 28.65 14.26 19.18
N SER A 94 27.65 14.42 18.30
CA SER A 94 26.59 13.42 18.13
C SER A 94 27.11 12.21 17.35
N GLU A 95 26.79 11.01 17.84
CA GLU A 95 27.23 9.77 17.20
C GLU A 95 26.27 9.33 16.08
N ASN A 96 26.81 9.05 14.88
CA ASN A 96 26.06 8.37 13.83
C ASN A 96 26.10 6.86 14.06
N ILE A 97 25.01 6.29 14.55
CA ILE A 97 24.93 4.86 14.86
C ILE A 97 24.64 3.96 13.64
N LEU A 98 24.36 4.52 12.46
CA LEU A 98 23.96 3.74 11.29
C LEU A 98 24.98 2.64 10.93
N PRO A 99 26.31 2.89 10.95
CA PRO A 99 27.30 1.84 10.73
C PRO A 99 27.22 0.69 11.76
N LEU A 100 26.95 1.01 13.03
CA LEU A 100 26.82 0.01 14.10
C LEU A 100 25.58 -0.87 13.89
N VAL A 101 24.46 -0.24 13.52
CA VAL A 101 23.19 -0.94 13.23
C VAL A 101 23.33 -1.83 12.00
N LYS A 102 23.97 -1.33 10.92
CA LYS A 102 24.29 -2.12 9.72
C LYS A 102 25.10 -3.37 10.06
N LYS A 103 26.17 -3.20 10.83
CA LYS A 103 26.98 -4.33 11.33
C LYS A 103 26.16 -5.33 12.13
N LYS A 104 25.26 -4.86 13.02
CA LYS A 104 24.37 -5.71 13.82
C LYS A 104 23.41 -6.53 12.96
N LEU A 105 22.92 -5.94 11.87
CA LEU A 105 22.01 -6.55 10.91
C LEU A 105 22.71 -7.46 9.89
N GLY A 106 24.05 -7.43 9.83
CA GLY A 106 24.85 -8.19 8.87
C GLY A 106 24.74 -7.65 7.44
N ILE A 107 24.60 -6.33 7.29
CA ILE A 107 24.50 -5.64 6.00
C ILE A 107 25.66 -4.64 5.87
N GLU A 108 26.26 -4.54 4.67
CA GLU A 108 27.31 -3.56 4.33
C GLU A 108 26.72 -2.33 3.63
#